data_AF-A0A528MWG3-F1
#
_entry.id   AF-A0A528MWG3-F1
#
_cell.length_a   1.000
_cell.length_b   1.000
_cell.length_c   1.000
_cell.angle_alpha   90.00
_cell.angle_beta   90.00
_cell.angle_gamma   90.00
#
_symmetry.space_group_name_H-M   'P 1'
#
loop_
_entity.id
_entity.type
_entity.pdbx_description
1 polymer ?
#
loop_
_entity_poly.entity_id
_entity_poly.type
_entity_poly.pdbx_seq_one_letter_code
_entity_poly.pdbx_strand_id
1 'polypeptide(L)'
;WAAVVALAVLSTAFAYILYFNLVASAGATNASLVTLIVPASAILLGFLFLGERLEFFELGGMALIALGLVTIDGRLFGRWR
;
A
#
# COMPACT_ATOMS: atom_id res chain seq x y z
N TRP A 1 -2.18 -11.97 25.23
CA TRP A 1 -3.35 -12.50 24.49
C TRP A 1 -4.16 -11.43 23.77
N ALA A 2 -4.54 -10.32 24.41
CA ALA A 2 -5.29 -9.23 23.74
C ALA A 2 -4.63 -8.71 22.44
N ALA A 3 -3.30 -8.52 22.43
CA ALA A 3 -2.57 -8.13 21.22
C ALA A 3 -2.67 -9.16 20.08
N VAL A 4 -2.66 -10.46 20.41
CA VAL A 4 -2.81 -11.55 19.42
C VAL A 4 -4.22 -11.54 18.83
N VAL A 5 -5.23 -11.34 19.68
CA VAL A 5 -6.63 -11.21 19.23
C VAL A 5 -6.80 -9.97 18.35
N ALA A 6 -6.22 -8.83 18.74
CA ALA A 6 -6.28 -7.61 17.94
C ALA A 6 -5.63 -7.80 16.56
N LEU A 7 -4.44 -8.41 16.49
CA LEU A 7 -3.77 -8.72 15.22
C LEU A 7 -4.63 -9.65 14.36
N ALA A 8 -5.13 -10.74 14.92
CA ALA A 8 -5.94 -11.72 14.18
C ALA A 8 -7.24 -11.11 13.63
N VAL A 9 -7.93 -10.27 14.42
CA VAL A 9 -9.23 -9.70 14.04
C VAL A 9 -9.05 -8.49 13.14
N LEU A 10 -8.27 -7.49 13.56
CA LEU A 10 -8.16 -6.21 12.85
C LEU A 10 -7.18 -6.29 11.68
N SER A 11 -5.97 -6.78 11.91
CA SER A 11 -4.92 -6.79 10.89
C SER A 11 -5.07 -7.93 9.88
N THR A 12 -5.76 -9.01 10.25
CA THR A 12 -5.93 -10.18 9.36
C THR A 12 -7.37 -10.32 8.86
N ALA A 13 -8.32 -10.71 9.71
CA ALA A 13 -9.67 -11.05 9.25
C ALA A 13 -10.38 -9.84 8.59
N PHE A 14 -10.37 -8.69 9.24
CA PHE A 14 -11.01 -7.48 8.72
C PHE A 14 -10.31 -6.95 7.45
N ALA A 15 -8.98 -6.92 7.44
CA ALA A 15 -8.21 -6.53 6.27
C ALA A 15 -8.49 -7.43 5.05
N TYR A 16 -8.61 -8.75 5.25
CA TYR A 16 -8.94 -9.67 4.17
C TYR A 16 -10.35 -9.46 3.61
N ILE A 17 -11.33 -9.14 4.45
CA ILE A 17 -12.69 -8.81 3.97
C ILE A 17 -12.65 -7.59 3.06
N LEU A 18 -11.90 -6.54 3.44
CA LEU A 18 -11.70 -5.37 2.59
C LEU A 18 -10.96 -5.73 1.30
N TYR A 19 -9.92 -6.55 1.37
CA TYR A 19 -9.15 -6.98 0.21
C TYR A 19 -10.02 -7.75 -0.79
N PHE A 20 -10.82 -8.73 -0.34
CA PHE A 20 -11.71 -9.47 -1.23
C PHE A 20 -12.82 -8.61 -1.82
N ASN A 21 -13.36 -7.66 -1.05
CA ASN A 21 -14.30 -6.67 -1.61
C ASN A 21 -13.64 -5.80 -2.68
N LEU A 22 -12.41 -5.35 -2.46
CA LEU A 22 -11.67 -4.54 -3.42
C LEU A 22 -11.38 -5.33 -4.72
N VAL A 23 -10.99 -6.59 -4.59
CA VAL A 23 -10.82 -7.51 -5.73
C VAL A 23 -12.14 -7.65 -6.49
N ALA A 24 -13.26 -7.83 -5.80
CA ALA A 24 -14.57 -7.98 -6.41
C ALA A 24 -15.06 -6.70 -7.11
N SER A 25 -14.78 -5.51 -6.56
CA SER A 25 -15.25 -4.23 -7.10
C SER A 25 -14.34 -3.60 -8.15
N ALA A 26 -13.02 -3.71 -7.98
CA ALA A 26 -12.03 -3.01 -8.80
C ALA A 26 -11.24 -3.94 -9.75
N GLY A 27 -11.42 -5.25 -9.62
CA GLY A 27 -10.70 -6.26 -10.40
C GLY A 27 -9.28 -6.53 -9.90
N ALA A 28 -8.71 -7.68 -10.31
CA ALA A 28 -7.42 -8.18 -9.83
C ALA A 28 -6.25 -7.20 -10.04
N THR A 29 -6.27 -6.42 -11.12
CA THR A 29 -5.20 -5.45 -11.44
C THR A 29 -5.15 -4.28 -10.45
N ASN A 30 -6.29 -3.76 -10.01
CA ASN A 30 -6.32 -2.67 -9.02
C ASN A 30 -6.06 -3.20 -7.60
N ALA A 31 -6.41 -4.45 -7.33
CA ALA A 31 -6.12 -5.08 -6.04
C ALA A 31 -4.60 -5.32 -5.82
N SER A 32 -3.83 -5.57 -6.89
CA SER A 32 -2.37 -5.68 -6.79
C SER A 32 -1.69 -4.32 -6.54
N LEU A 33 -2.29 -3.21 -6.98
CA LEU A 33 -1.77 -1.86 -6.67
C LEU A 33 -1.75 -1.57 -5.17
N VAL A 34 -2.70 -2.10 -4.41
CA VAL A 34 -2.75 -1.89 -2.95
C VAL A 34 -1.53 -2.47 -2.24
N THR A 35 -0.94 -3.56 -2.74
CA THR A 35 0.25 -4.14 -2.10
C THR A 35 1.48 -3.26 -2.28
N LEU A 36 1.52 -2.46 -3.36
CA LEU A 36 2.58 -1.48 -3.61
C LEU A 36 2.53 -0.31 -2.61
N ILE A 37 1.38 -0.04 -1.99
CA ILE A 37 1.25 1.00 -0.96
C ILE A 37 1.91 0.58 0.36
N VAL A 38 2.00 -0.72 0.65
CA VAL A 38 2.55 -1.27 1.90
C VAL A 38 3.93 -0.70 2.23
N PRO A 39 4.98 -0.82 1.39
CA PRO A 39 6.31 -0.28 1.68
C PRO A 39 6.30 1.24 1.91
N ALA A 40 5.56 2.00 1.10
CA ALA A 40 5.47 3.46 1.26
C ALA A 40 4.83 3.84 2.61
N SER A 41 3.73 3.17 2.99
CA SER A 41 3.06 3.40 4.26
C SER A 41 3.93 2.97 5.46
N ALA A 42 4.70 1.89 5.35
CA ALA A 42 5.62 1.44 6.40
C ALA A 42 6.72 2.48 6.66
N ILE A 43 7.38 2.98 5.60
CA ILE A 43 8.43 4.01 5.72
C ILE A 43 7.87 5.31 6.29
N LEU A 44 6.68 5.75 5.83
CA LEU A 44 6.03 6.95 6.35
C LEU A 44 5.70 6.82 7.84
N LEU A 45 5.19 5.67 8.27
CA LEU A 45 4.89 5.42 9.68
C LEU A 45 6.17 5.32 10.52
N GLY A 46 7.23 4.69 10.01
CA GLY A 46 8.54 4.62 10.66
C GLY A 46 9.17 6.00 10.87
N PHE A 47 9.16 6.84 9.84
CA PHE A 47 9.60 8.23 9.94
C PHE A 47 8.77 9.04 10.94
N LEU A 48 7.43 8.95 10.87
CA LEU A 48 6.54 9.81 11.65
C LEU A 48 6.43 9.40 13.12
N PHE A 49 6.40 8.10 13.41
CA PHE A 49 6.18 7.57 14.76
C PHE A 49 7.45 7.08 15.45
N LEU A 50 8.39 6.48 14.71
CA LEU A 50 9.66 6.00 15.26
C LEU A 50 10.78 7.04 15.15
N GLY A 51 10.62 8.08 14.31
CA GLY A 51 11.64 9.10 14.09
C GLY A 51 12.85 8.59 13.31
N GLU A 52 12.66 7.52 12.51
CA GLU A 52 13.71 6.96 11.66
C GLU A 52 14.19 8.01 10.65
N ARG A 53 15.49 8.04 10.35
CA ARG A 53 16.01 8.95 9.32
C ARG A 53 15.77 8.33 7.95
N LEU A 54 15.01 9.03 7.10
CA LEU A 54 14.90 8.65 5.69
C LEU A 54 16.26 8.76 5.00
N GLU A 55 16.80 7.62 4.61
CA GLU A 55 17.96 7.52 3.73
C GLU A 55 17.54 7.77 2.28
N PHE A 56 18.49 8.26 1.47
CA PHE A 56 18.24 8.50 0.04
C PHE A 56 17.83 7.21 -0.71
N PHE A 57 18.24 6.04 -0.23
CA PHE A 57 17.85 4.76 -0.81
C PHE A 57 16.35 4.47 -0.63
N GLU A 58 15.78 4.79 0.54
CA GLU A 58 14.34 4.62 0.81
C GLU A 58 13.51 5.56 -0.06
N LEU A 59 14.00 6.80 -0.25
CA LEU A 59 13.40 7.75 -1.19
C LEU A 59 13.42 7.20 -2.63
N GLY A 60 14.52 6.60 -3.06
CA GLY A 60 14.65 5.96 -4.38
C GLY A 60 13.68 4.79 -4.55
N GLY A 61 13.55 3.94 -3.53
CA GLY A 61 12.58 2.85 -3.50
C GLY A 61 11.14 3.35 -3.59
N MET A 62 10.78 4.36 -2.79
CA MET A 62 9.45 4.99 -2.85
C MET A 62 9.16 5.61 -4.22
N ALA A 63 10.14 6.29 -4.83
CA ALA A 63 9.99 6.85 -6.17
C ALA A 63 9.76 5.75 -7.23
N LEU A 64 10.49 4.64 -7.14
CA LEU A 64 10.31 3.50 -8.04
C LEU A 64 8.92 2.85 -7.90
N ILE A 65 8.44 2.70 -6.67
CA ILE A 65 7.08 2.21 -6.39
C ILE A 65 6.03 3.16 -6.96
N ALA A 66 6.20 4.47 -6.75
CA ALA A 66 5.28 5.47 -7.30
C ALA A 66 5.24 5.44 -8.83
N LEU A 67 6.40 5.29 -9.49
CA LEU A 67 6.48 5.11 -10.93
C LEU A 67 5.77 3.84 -11.41
N GLY A 68 5.96 2.71 -10.72
CA GLY A 68 5.26 1.45 -11.02
C GLY A 68 3.74 1.56 -10.84
N LEU A 69 3.30 2.27 -9.80
CA LEU A 69 1.88 2.51 -9.57
C LEU A 69 1.27 3.38 -10.68
N VAL A 70 1.96 4.44 -11.09
CA VAL A 70 1.53 5.32 -12.19
C VAL A 70 1.41 4.58 -13.53
N THR A 71 2.36 3.68 -13.83
CA THR A 71 2.31 2.90 -15.08
C THR A 71 1.21 1.84 -15.08
N ILE A 72 0.93 1.20 -13.95
CA ILE A 72 -0.11 0.17 -13.83
C ILE A 72 -1.51 0.80 -13.76
N ASP A 73 -1.69 1.88 -12.98
CA ASP A 73 -2.99 2.54 -12.81
C ASP A 73 -3.40 3.24 -14.13
N GLY A 74 -2.44 3.73 -14.93
CA GLY A 74 -2.68 4.27 -16.28
C GLY A 74 -3.58 5.51 -16.33
N ARG A 75 -4.12 5.95 -15.19
CA ARG A 75 -5.09 7.04 -15.05
C ARG A 75 -4.55 8.40 -15.50
N LEU A 76 -3.24 8.61 -15.49
CA LEU A 76 -2.62 9.82 -16.04
C LEU A 76 -2.63 9.84 -17.58
N PHE A 77 -2.58 8.68 -18.25
CA PHE A 77 -2.70 8.61 -19.72
C PHE A 77 -4.15 8.78 -20.21
N GLY A 78 -5.14 8.53 -19.35
CA GLY A 78 -6.57 8.70 -19.68
C GLY A 78 -7.08 10.14 -19.63
N ARG A 79 -6.38 11.08 -18.97
CA ARG A 79 -6.78 12.52 -18.92
C ARG A 79 -6.28 13.35 -20.10
N TRP A 80 -5.57 12.74 -21.04
CA TRP A 80 -5.06 13.38 -22.27
C TRP A 80 -5.83 12.96 -23.55
N ARG A 81 -7.03 12.39 -23.40
CA ARG A 81 -7.99 12.18 -24.50
C ARG A 81 -9.32 12.86 -24.19
#